data_AF-A0A2B7XJE2-F1
#
_entry.id   AF-A0A2B7XJE2-F1
#
_cell.length_a   1.000
_cell.length_b   1.000
_cell.length_c   1.000
_cell.angle_alpha   90.00
_cell.angle_beta   90.00
_cell.angle_gamma   90.00
#
_symmetry.space_group_name_H-M   'P 1'
#
loop_
_entity.id
_entity.type
_entity.pdbx_description
1 polymer ?
#
loop_
_entity_poly.entity_id
_entity_poly.type
_entity_poly.pdbx_seq_one_letter_code
_entity_poly.pdbx_strand_id
1 'polypeptide(L)'
;MAGSTQPASAGAAAKAPQQKVHIADTTMTISNWWKHVDWLNVTLIIGIPIYGLVQSYWVPLQLYTAIWAVLYYYMTGIGITAGYHRLWAHCSFSATLPLKIYLAAVGGGAVEGSIRWWARGHRSHHRYTDTDKDPYSVRKGLLYSHIGWMVMKQNPKRIGRADITDLNEDPVVVWQHRNYLKVVAFMGLIFPMLVAGFGWGDWFGGFIYAGILRIAFVQQATFCVNSLAHWLGDQPFDDRNSPRDHVITALITMGEGYHNFHHEFPSDYRNAIQWFQYDPTKWIIWTWKQLGLAYDLKQFRHNEIEKGRVQQLQKKIDQRRAKLDWGIPLDQLPVMEWDDYVDQAKNGRGLMAIAGVVHDVTDFIKDHPGGKAMINAGIGKDATAMFNGGVYNHSNAAHNLLSTMRVGVIRGGCEVEIWKRAQRENKDVELFRDENGQRIIRAGNQVTKVPEAISTAGAA
;
A
#
# COMPACT_ATOMS: atom_id res chain seq x y z
N MET A 1 -62.44 -25.27 -57.43
CA MET A 1 -63.17 -25.50 -56.17
C MET A 1 -62.14 -25.76 -55.07
N ALA A 2 -62.27 -25.01 -53.97
CA ALA A 2 -61.86 -25.25 -52.59
C ALA A 2 -60.88 -26.43 -52.34
N GLY A 3 -59.75 -26.32 -51.65
CA GLY A 3 -59.37 -25.46 -50.54
C GLY A 3 -59.06 -26.35 -49.32
N SER A 4 -57.79 -26.47 -48.92
CA SER A 4 -57.40 -26.84 -47.54
C SER A 4 -55.91 -26.54 -47.32
N THR A 5 -55.60 -25.30 -46.96
CA THR A 5 -54.32 -24.93 -46.35
C THR A 5 -54.33 -25.41 -44.89
N GLN A 6 -53.52 -26.43 -44.57
CA GLN A 6 -53.22 -26.77 -43.19
C GLN A 6 -52.39 -25.64 -42.55
N PRO A 7 -52.66 -25.24 -41.30
CA PRO A 7 -51.81 -24.28 -40.62
C PRO A 7 -50.51 -24.99 -40.23
N ALA A 8 -49.38 -24.45 -40.70
CA ALA A 8 -48.07 -24.81 -40.22
C ALA A 8 -48.03 -24.58 -38.70
N SER A 9 -47.76 -25.64 -37.94
CA SER A 9 -47.58 -25.58 -36.50
C SER A 9 -46.51 -24.53 -36.18
N ALA A 10 -46.90 -23.47 -35.46
CA ALA A 10 -45.97 -22.53 -34.87
C ALA A 10 -45.03 -23.32 -33.94
N GLY A 11 -43.81 -23.56 -34.40
CA GLY A 11 -42.75 -24.13 -33.58
C GLY A 11 -42.58 -23.25 -32.35
N ALA A 12 -42.79 -23.84 -31.17
CA ALA A 12 -42.53 -23.18 -29.91
C ALA A 12 -41.10 -22.65 -29.93
N ALA A 13 -40.94 -21.33 -29.94
CA ALA A 13 -39.65 -20.68 -29.77
C ALA A 13 -39.08 -21.18 -28.43
N ALA A 14 -38.04 -22.01 -28.50
CA ALA A 14 -37.32 -22.46 -27.32
C ALA A 14 -36.83 -21.20 -26.59
N LYS A 15 -37.42 -20.90 -25.42
CA LYS A 15 -36.95 -19.82 -24.56
C LYS A 15 -35.47 -20.09 -24.29
N ALA A 16 -34.60 -19.19 -24.74
CA ALA A 16 -33.20 -19.20 -24.39
C ALA A 16 -33.09 -19.32 -22.86
N PRO A 17 -32.22 -20.19 -22.33
CA PRO A 17 -32.12 -20.39 -20.89
C PRO A 17 -31.77 -19.07 -20.23
N GLN A 18 -32.67 -18.52 -19.41
CA GLN A 18 -32.39 -17.34 -18.59
C GLN A 18 -31.19 -17.65 -17.73
N GLN A 19 -30.08 -16.98 -18.01
CA GLN A 19 -28.85 -17.12 -17.25
C GLN A 19 -29.14 -16.63 -15.82
N LYS A 20 -29.24 -17.55 -14.86
CA LYS A 20 -29.52 -17.20 -13.46
C LYS A 20 -28.41 -16.25 -12.99
N VAL A 21 -28.81 -15.03 -12.63
CA VAL A 21 -27.94 -14.02 -12.02
C VAL A 21 -27.38 -14.61 -10.72
N HIS A 22 -26.07 -14.49 -10.51
CA HIS A 22 -25.44 -15.02 -9.31
C HIS A 22 -25.95 -14.25 -8.08
N ILE A 23 -26.15 -14.92 -6.94
CA ILE A 23 -26.73 -14.27 -5.75
C ILE A 23 -25.94 -13.01 -5.33
N ALA A 24 -24.62 -13.06 -5.44
CA ALA A 24 -23.73 -11.92 -5.14
C ALA A 24 -23.96 -10.68 -6.02
N ASP A 25 -24.63 -10.83 -7.17
CA ASP A 25 -24.95 -9.73 -8.09
C ASP A 25 -26.36 -9.17 -7.84
N THR A 26 -27.12 -9.76 -6.92
CA THR A 26 -28.45 -9.26 -6.53
C THR A 26 -28.34 -8.33 -5.33
N THR A 27 -29.28 -7.40 -5.19
CA THR A 27 -29.33 -6.52 -4.01
C THR A 27 -29.66 -7.33 -2.77
N MET A 28 -28.89 -7.12 -1.71
CA MET A 28 -29.16 -7.73 -0.41
C MET A 28 -30.35 -7.03 0.27
N THR A 29 -31.30 -7.82 0.72
CA THR A 29 -32.55 -7.43 1.38
C THR A 29 -32.77 -8.29 2.62
N ILE A 30 -33.69 -7.88 3.49
CA ILE A 30 -34.09 -8.66 4.67
C ILE A 30 -34.60 -10.06 4.29
N SER A 31 -35.18 -10.22 3.09
CA SER A 31 -35.72 -11.50 2.64
C SER A 31 -34.68 -12.49 2.08
N ASN A 32 -33.52 -12.01 1.62
CA ASN A 32 -32.54 -12.82 0.91
C ASN A 32 -31.11 -12.79 1.50
N TRP A 33 -30.81 -11.97 2.52
CA TRP A 33 -29.46 -11.81 3.07
C TRP A 33 -28.76 -13.15 3.39
N TRP A 34 -29.50 -14.10 3.97
CA TRP A 34 -29.00 -15.43 4.33
C TRP A 34 -28.54 -16.26 3.11
N LYS A 35 -29.00 -15.93 1.89
CA LYS A 35 -28.54 -16.56 0.64
C LYS A 35 -27.17 -16.04 0.21
N HIS A 36 -26.82 -14.81 0.57
CA HIS A 36 -25.51 -14.20 0.31
C HIS A 36 -24.43 -14.71 1.27
N VAL A 37 -24.82 -15.28 2.42
CA VAL A 37 -23.89 -15.85 3.39
C VAL A 37 -23.37 -17.21 2.92
N ASP A 38 -22.07 -17.42 3.06
CA ASP A 38 -21.41 -18.72 2.94
C ASP A 38 -21.41 -19.40 4.31
N TRP A 39 -22.49 -20.13 4.60
CA TRP A 39 -22.69 -20.78 5.89
C TRP A 39 -21.62 -21.82 6.22
N LEU A 40 -21.01 -22.46 5.22
CA LEU A 40 -19.90 -23.38 5.46
C LEU A 40 -18.70 -22.62 6.02
N ASN A 41 -18.30 -21.53 5.37
CA ASN A 41 -17.19 -20.71 5.85
C ASN A 41 -17.51 -20.03 7.18
N VAL A 42 -18.75 -19.60 7.41
CA VAL A 42 -19.19 -19.10 8.74
C VAL A 42 -18.98 -20.15 9.82
N THR A 43 -19.42 -21.39 9.59
CA THR A 43 -19.22 -22.47 10.57
C THR A 43 -17.73 -22.72 10.81
N LEU A 44 -16.90 -22.76 9.77
CA LEU A 44 -15.48 -23.07 9.89
C LEU A 44 -14.67 -21.95 10.55
N ILE A 45 -14.94 -20.68 10.21
CA ILE A 45 -14.13 -19.52 10.62
C ILE A 45 -14.68 -18.85 11.89
N ILE A 46 -15.98 -18.96 12.16
CA ILE A 46 -16.61 -18.33 13.33
C ILE A 46 -17.13 -19.41 14.29
N GLY A 47 -17.91 -20.38 13.79
CA GLY A 47 -18.52 -21.40 14.63
C GLY A 47 -17.53 -22.28 15.39
N ILE A 48 -16.54 -22.85 14.70
CA ILE A 48 -15.51 -23.72 15.30
C ILE A 48 -14.65 -22.95 16.31
N PRO A 49 -14.16 -21.73 16.03
CA PRO A 49 -13.46 -20.93 17.04
C PRO A 49 -14.31 -20.59 18.26
N ILE A 50 -15.59 -20.23 18.08
CA ILE A 50 -16.51 -20.02 19.21
C ILE A 50 -16.64 -21.29 20.04
N TYR A 51 -16.78 -22.46 19.39
CA TYR A 51 -16.78 -23.74 20.10
C TYR A 51 -15.48 -23.93 20.91
N GLY A 52 -14.31 -23.68 20.33
CA GLY A 52 -13.03 -23.75 21.04
C GLY A 52 -12.96 -22.80 22.25
N LEU A 53 -13.46 -21.57 22.11
CA LEU A 53 -13.52 -20.59 23.19
C LEU A 53 -14.44 -21.06 24.32
N VAL A 54 -15.63 -21.57 23.97
CA VAL A 54 -16.56 -22.13 24.95
C VAL A 54 -15.96 -23.34 25.65
N GLN A 55 -15.31 -24.26 24.92
CA GLN A 55 -14.63 -25.42 25.51
C GLN A 55 -13.48 -25.03 26.45
N SER A 56 -12.79 -23.90 26.21
CA SER A 56 -11.70 -23.44 27.08
C SER A 56 -12.12 -23.19 28.54
N TYR A 57 -13.42 -23.01 28.80
CA TYR A 57 -13.94 -22.94 30.17
C TYR A 57 -13.78 -24.26 30.96
N TRP A 58 -13.92 -25.41 30.30
CA TRP A 58 -13.81 -26.73 30.94
C TRP A 58 -12.46 -27.41 30.71
N VAL A 59 -11.68 -26.94 29.74
CA VAL A 59 -10.37 -27.52 29.40
C VAL A 59 -9.28 -26.59 29.89
N PRO A 60 -8.63 -26.88 31.04
CA PRO A 60 -7.59 -26.00 31.56
C PRO A 60 -6.40 -25.93 30.62
N LEU A 61 -5.86 -24.72 30.40
CA LEU A 61 -4.65 -24.53 29.62
C LEU A 61 -3.42 -24.98 30.42
N GLN A 62 -2.83 -26.11 30.04
CA GLN A 62 -1.54 -26.54 30.58
C GLN A 62 -0.37 -25.73 29.98
N LEU A 63 0.68 -25.51 30.76
CA LEU A 63 1.84 -24.71 30.33
C LEU A 63 2.51 -25.26 29.06
N TYR A 64 2.74 -26.58 28.99
CA TYR A 64 3.36 -27.20 27.81
C TYR A 64 2.47 -27.13 26.57
N THR A 65 1.15 -27.24 26.74
CA THR A 65 0.17 -27.00 25.67
C THR A 65 0.16 -25.56 25.22
N ALA A 66 0.28 -24.59 26.12
CA ALA A 66 0.39 -23.17 25.77
C ALA A 66 1.65 -22.90 24.94
N ILE A 67 2.81 -23.40 25.39
CA ILE A 67 4.08 -23.28 24.66
C ILE A 67 3.95 -23.92 23.27
N TRP A 68 3.39 -25.13 23.20
CA TRP A 68 3.18 -25.84 21.95
C TRP A 68 2.23 -25.09 21.00
N ALA A 69 1.12 -24.54 21.51
CA ALA A 69 0.20 -23.74 20.70
C ALA A 69 0.89 -22.52 20.10
N VAL A 70 1.74 -21.83 20.87
CA VAL A 70 2.53 -20.68 20.38
C VAL A 70 3.59 -21.10 19.36
N LEU A 71 4.33 -22.19 19.60
CA LEU A 71 5.30 -22.68 18.63
C LEU A 71 4.61 -23.09 17.32
N TYR A 72 3.49 -23.80 17.41
CA TYR A 72 2.74 -24.24 16.26
C TYR A 72 2.03 -23.09 15.52
N TYR A 73 1.63 -22.04 16.24
CA TYR A 73 1.21 -20.76 15.65
C TYR A 73 2.30 -20.21 14.72
N TYR A 74 3.54 -20.08 15.20
CA TYR A 74 4.63 -19.57 14.36
C TYR A 74 4.97 -20.52 13.20
N MET A 75 4.95 -21.83 13.41
CA MET A 75 5.22 -22.80 12.33
C MET A 75 4.17 -22.71 11.21
N THR A 76 2.89 -22.66 11.56
CA THR A 76 1.80 -22.56 10.59
C THR A 76 1.75 -21.17 9.93
N GLY A 77 2.03 -20.10 10.68
CA GLY A 77 2.22 -18.75 10.15
C GLY A 77 3.37 -18.67 9.14
N ILE A 78 4.53 -19.28 9.43
CA ILE A 78 5.65 -19.38 8.47
C ILE A 78 5.25 -20.20 7.22
N GLY A 79 4.39 -21.20 7.38
CA GLY A 79 3.79 -21.91 6.25
C GLY A 79 3.03 -21.00 5.28
N ILE A 80 2.32 -20.00 5.83
CA ILE A 80 1.65 -18.98 5.04
C ILE A 80 2.65 -17.97 4.48
N THR A 81 3.44 -17.30 5.33
CA THR A 81 4.30 -16.19 4.92
C THR A 81 5.48 -16.63 4.05
N ALA A 82 6.23 -17.67 4.45
CA ALA A 82 7.35 -18.16 3.63
C ALA A 82 6.88 -19.06 2.49
N GLY A 83 5.90 -19.92 2.74
CA GLY A 83 5.39 -20.88 1.77
C GLY A 83 4.39 -20.25 0.79
N TYR A 84 3.15 -20.12 1.24
CA TYR A 84 2.03 -19.71 0.36
C TYR A 84 2.29 -18.38 -0.32
N HIS A 85 2.81 -17.42 0.44
CA HIS A 85 3.04 -16.05 0.00
C HIS A 85 4.35 -15.91 -0.78
N ARG A 86 5.50 -15.95 -0.12
CA ARG A 86 6.78 -15.60 -0.76
C ARG A 86 7.28 -16.68 -1.74
N LEU A 87 7.13 -17.96 -1.44
CA LEU A 87 7.56 -19.05 -2.33
C LEU A 87 6.60 -19.27 -3.50
N TRP A 88 5.32 -19.51 -3.23
CA TRP A 88 4.37 -19.89 -4.28
C TRP A 88 3.63 -18.71 -4.91
N ALA A 89 3.19 -17.69 -4.17
CA ALA A 89 2.48 -16.57 -4.79
C ALA A 89 3.42 -15.61 -5.55
N HIS A 90 4.59 -15.30 -4.99
CA HIS A 90 5.52 -14.32 -5.56
C HIS A 90 6.79 -14.90 -6.19
N CYS A 91 7.07 -16.18 -5.97
CA CYS A 91 8.30 -16.82 -6.44
C CYS A 91 9.55 -16.02 -6.05
N SER A 92 9.58 -15.46 -4.83
CA SER A 92 10.65 -14.61 -4.33
C SER A 92 11.91 -15.39 -3.94
N PHE A 93 11.81 -16.72 -3.84
CA PHE A 93 12.94 -17.63 -3.67
C PHE A 93 12.56 -19.03 -4.18
N SER A 94 13.57 -19.91 -4.29
CA SER A 94 13.42 -21.32 -4.61
C SER A 94 13.72 -22.18 -3.37
N ALA A 95 13.07 -23.35 -3.26
CA ALA A 95 13.19 -24.23 -2.10
C ALA A 95 13.42 -25.68 -2.52
N THR A 96 14.22 -26.40 -1.73
CA THR A 96 14.39 -27.85 -1.90
C THR A 96 13.09 -28.60 -1.61
N LEU A 97 12.96 -29.82 -2.14
CA LEU A 97 11.76 -30.64 -1.96
C LEU A 97 11.37 -30.86 -0.49
N PRO A 98 12.30 -31.17 0.45
CA PRO A 98 11.94 -31.30 1.87
C PRO A 98 11.35 -30.02 2.45
N LEU A 99 11.92 -28.85 2.12
CA LEU A 99 11.40 -27.56 2.59
C LEU A 99 10.02 -27.27 1.98
N LYS A 100 9.79 -27.56 0.70
CA LYS A 100 8.48 -27.44 0.05
C LYS A 100 7.42 -28.31 0.74
N ILE A 101 7.74 -29.57 1.04
CA ILE A 101 6.82 -30.49 1.72
C ILE A 101 6.49 -29.97 3.13
N TYR A 102 7.51 -29.55 3.89
CA TYR A 102 7.32 -28.96 5.21
C TYR A 102 6.37 -27.76 5.14
N LEU A 103 6.67 -26.76 4.29
CA LEU A 103 5.88 -25.54 4.13
C LEU A 103 4.44 -25.85 3.68
N ALA A 104 4.25 -26.83 2.79
CA ALA A 104 2.93 -27.24 2.33
C ALA A 104 2.10 -27.90 3.45
N ALA A 105 2.74 -28.66 4.33
CA ALA A 105 2.10 -29.31 5.46
C ALA A 105 1.72 -28.30 6.56
N VAL A 106 2.67 -27.46 7.02
CA VAL A 106 2.38 -26.47 8.07
C VAL A 106 1.48 -25.34 7.57
N GLY A 107 1.60 -24.92 6.30
CA GLY A 107 0.66 -23.97 5.69
C GLY A 107 -0.76 -24.53 5.56
N GLY A 108 -0.89 -25.84 5.27
CA GLY A 108 -2.18 -26.53 5.33
C GLY A 108 -2.78 -26.54 6.74
N GLY A 109 -1.94 -26.58 7.79
CA GLY A 109 -2.34 -26.48 9.19
C GLY A 109 -2.93 -25.12 9.59
N ALA A 110 -2.69 -24.05 8.83
CA ALA A 110 -3.29 -22.73 9.05
C ALA A 110 -4.75 -22.62 8.57
N VAL A 111 -5.20 -23.56 7.72
CA VAL A 111 -6.60 -23.66 7.25
C VAL A 111 -7.08 -22.40 6.50
N GLU A 112 -6.28 -21.93 5.53
CA GLU A 112 -6.60 -20.75 4.70
C GLU A 112 -6.84 -21.08 3.22
N GLY A 113 -7.29 -22.31 2.94
CA GLY A 113 -7.35 -22.85 1.58
C GLY A 113 -6.05 -23.54 1.15
N SER A 114 -6.13 -24.27 0.03
CA SER A 114 -4.94 -24.91 -0.57
C SER A 114 -3.98 -23.86 -1.14
N ILE A 115 -2.68 -24.20 -1.25
CA ILE A 115 -1.66 -23.32 -1.86
C ILE A 115 -2.15 -22.75 -3.19
N ARG A 116 -2.66 -23.62 -4.06
CA ARG A 116 -3.15 -23.24 -5.39
C ARG A 116 -4.28 -22.20 -5.33
N TRP A 117 -5.22 -22.36 -4.41
CA TRP A 117 -6.35 -21.44 -4.27
C TRP A 117 -5.91 -20.11 -3.68
N TRP A 118 -5.10 -20.16 -2.62
CA TRP A 118 -4.59 -18.98 -1.91
C TRP A 118 -3.70 -18.14 -2.81
N ALA A 119 -2.68 -18.74 -3.43
CA ALA A 119 -1.74 -18.04 -4.30
C ALA A 119 -2.42 -17.46 -5.55
N ARG A 120 -3.41 -18.14 -6.12
CA ARG A 120 -4.23 -17.58 -7.21
C ARG A 120 -4.98 -16.32 -6.75
N GLY A 121 -5.63 -16.39 -5.58
CA GLY A 121 -6.35 -15.24 -5.00
C GLY A 121 -5.41 -14.07 -4.74
N HIS A 122 -4.26 -14.36 -4.14
CA HIS A 122 -3.25 -13.38 -3.80
C HIS A 122 -2.62 -12.70 -5.03
N ARG A 123 -2.28 -13.47 -6.08
CA ARG A 123 -1.82 -12.89 -7.35
C ARG A 123 -2.89 -12.01 -8.01
N SER A 124 -4.17 -12.39 -7.91
CA SER A 124 -5.26 -11.54 -8.38
C SER A 124 -5.36 -10.25 -7.56
N HIS A 125 -5.19 -10.34 -6.25
CA HIS A 125 -5.19 -9.17 -5.37
C HIS A 125 -4.07 -8.18 -5.73
N HIS A 126 -2.83 -8.63 -5.95
CA HIS A 126 -1.75 -7.74 -6.40
C HIS A 126 -2.03 -7.11 -7.77
N ARG A 127 -2.55 -7.89 -8.72
CA ARG A 127 -2.79 -7.41 -10.09
C ARG A 127 -3.93 -6.41 -10.18
N TYR A 128 -4.94 -6.56 -9.33
CA TYR A 128 -6.20 -5.81 -9.40
C TYR A 128 -6.48 -5.04 -8.11
N THR A 129 -5.44 -4.74 -7.31
CA THR A 129 -5.56 -4.11 -5.99
C THR A 129 -6.52 -2.94 -6.03
N ASP A 130 -7.43 -2.87 -5.06
CA ASP A 130 -8.40 -1.77 -4.93
C ASP A 130 -9.39 -1.62 -6.11
N THR A 131 -9.58 -2.65 -6.92
CA THR A 131 -10.64 -2.68 -7.96
C THR A 131 -11.73 -3.69 -7.61
N ASP A 132 -12.83 -3.70 -8.35
CA ASP A 132 -13.89 -4.70 -8.20
C ASP A 132 -13.42 -6.14 -8.49
N LYS A 133 -12.29 -6.29 -9.20
CA LYS A 133 -11.66 -7.56 -9.55
C LYS A 133 -10.77 -8.11 -8.42
N ASP A 134 -10.51 -7.32 -7.38
CA ASP A 134 -9.79 -7.76 -6.17
C ASP A 134 -10.70 -8.62 -5.27
N PRO A 135 -10.32 -9.88 -4.97
CA PRO A 135 -11.13 -10.81 -4.18
C PRO A 135 -11.44 -10.32 -2.77
N TYR A 136 -10.60 -9.48 -2.16
CA TYR A 136 -10.78 -9.01 -0.78
C TYR A 136 -10.50 -7.51 -0.64
N SER A 137 -10.89 -6.74 -1.66
CA SER A 137 -10.70 -5.29 -1.72
C SER A 137 -11.16 -4.56 -0.46
N VAL A 138 -10.27 -3.72 0.09
CA VAL A 138 -10.58 -2.80 1.20
C VAL A 138 -11.66 -1.77 0.84
N ARG A 139 -11.87 -1.49 -0.47
CA ARG A 139 -12.93 -0.57 -0.94
C ARG A 139 -14.34 -1.02 -0.58
N LYS A 140 -14.54 -2.32 -0.30
CA LYS A 140 -15.81 -2.87 0.18
C LYS A 140 -16.00 -2.69 1.70
N GLY A 141 -15.03 -2.06 2.38
CA GLY A 141 -15.05 -1.76 3.81
C GLY A 141 -14.12 -2.66 4.62
N LEU A 142 -13.65 -2.13 5.76
CA LEU A 142 -12.66 -2.78 6.62
C LEU A 142 -13.12 -4.17 7.11
N LEU A 143 -14.39 -4.30 7.51
CA LEU A 143 -14.93 -5.59 7.96
C LEU A 143 -15.03 -6.60 6.81
N TYR A 144 -15.31 -6.12 5.60
CA TYR A 144 -15.35 -6.99 4.42
C TYR A 144 -13.96 -7.53 4.10
N SER A 145 -12.94 -6.66 4.01
CA SER A 145 -11.58 -7.10 3.69
C SER A 145 -10.93 -7.92 4.81
N HIS A 146 -11.37 -7.75 6.06
CA HIS A 146 -10.94 -8.60 7.16
C HIS A 146 -11.54 -10.01 7.06
N ILE A 147 -12.87 -10.14 7.16
CA ILE A 147 -13.53 -11.46 7.25
C ILE A 147 -14.69 -11.62 6.26
N GLY A 148 -15.35 -10.53 5.86
CA GLY A 148 -16.54 -10.59 5.00
C GLY A 148 -16.29 -11.27 3.66
N TRP A 149 -15.10 -11.13 3.09
CA TRP A 149 -14.71 -11.78 1.84
C TRP A 149 -14.72 -13.32 1.91
N MET A 150 -14.55 -13.91 3.11
CA MET A 150 -14.63 -15.35 3.35
C MET A 150 -16.06 -15.81 3.64
N VAL A 151 -16.83 -15.03 4.42
CA VAL A 151 -18.15 -15.45 4.91
C VAL A 151 -19.31 -15.03 4.01
N MET A 152 -19.04 -14.23 2.96
CA MET A 152 -20.01 -13.84 1.95
C MET A 152 -19.68 -14.52 0.62
N LYS A 153 -20.70 -15.03 -0.06
CA LYS A 153 -20.57 -15.62 -1.39
C LYS A 153 -20.14 -14.55 -2.39
N GLN A 154 -19.04 -14.82 -3.07
CA GLN A 154 -18.56 -14.00 -4.16
C GLN A 154 -18.94 -14.61 -5.51
N ASN A 155 -19.13 -13.77 -6.54
CA ASN A 155 -19.25 -14.29 -7.91
C ASN A 155 -17.84 -14.57 -8.46
N PRO A 156 -17.47 -15.84 -8.75
CA PRO A 156 -16.13 -16.17 -9.23
C PRO A 156 -15.78 -15.51 -10.57
N LYS A 157 -16.78 -15.11 -11.37
CA LYS A 157 -16.57 -14.41 -12.65
C LYS A 157 -16.08 -12.96 -12.46
N ARG A 158 -16.31 -12.36 -11.30
CA ARG A 158 -15.83 -11.00 -10.99
C ARG A 158 -14.39 -10.98 -10.52
N ILE A 159 -13.88 -12.09 -9.97
CA ILE A 159 -12.51 -12.16 -9.45
C ILE A 159 -11.54 -12.15 -10.63
N GLY A 160 -10.53 -11.28 -10.55
CA GLY A 160 -9.49 -11.13 -11.55
C GLY A 160 -8.74 -12.44 -11.83
N ARG A 161 -8.24 -12.56 -13.07
CA ARG A 161 -7.42 -13.71 -13.47
C ARG A 161 -5.93 -13.40 -13.30
N ALA A 162 -5.23 -14.33 -12.68
CA ALA A 162 -3.79 -14.37 -12.61
C ALA A 162 -3.29 -15.68 -13.23
N ASP A 163 -2.08 -15.64 -13.80
CA ASP A 163 -1.40 -16.85 -14.25
C ASP A 163 -1.04 -17.73 -13.03
N ILE A 164 -1.24 -19.03 -13.18
CA ILE A 164 -1.03 -20.06 -12.16
C ILE A 164 -0.44 -21.34 -12.80
N THR A 165 0.15 -21.22 -13.98
CA THR A 165 0.71 -22.35 -14.73
C THR A 165 1.77 -23.07 -13.90
N ASP A 166 2.69 -22.32 -13.30
CA ASP A 166 3.71 -22.80 -12.38
C ASP A 166 3.12 -23.56 -11.17
N LEU A 167 2.00 -23.11 -10.61
CA LEU A 167 1.32 -23.79 -9.50
C LEU A 167 0.69 -25.13 -9.92
N ASN A 168 0.31 -25.27 -11.18
CA ASN A 168 -0.21 -26.53 -11.72
C ASN A 168 0.91 -27.52 -12.09
N GLU A 169 2.13 -27.01 -12.27
CA GLU A 169 3.31 -27.80 -12.60
C GLU A 169 4.08 -28.28 -11.36
N ASP A 170 3.95 -27.60 -10.21
CA ASP A 170 4.57 -28.03 -8.94
C ASP A 170 3.82 -29.25 -8.33
N PRO A 171 4.46 -30.44 -8.25
CA PRO A 171 3.80 -31.65 -7.77
C PRO A 171 3.35 -31.57 -6.30
N VAL A 172 4.06 -30.80 -5.46
CA VAL A 172 3.71 -30.62 -4.04
C VAL A 172 2.41 -29.81 -3.94
N VAL A 173 2.29 -28.75 -4.74
CA VAL A 173 1.10 -27.90 -4.79
C VAL A 173 -0.11 -28.69 -5.29
N VAL A 174 0.05 -29.47 -6.37
CA VAL A 174 -1.03 -30.30 -6.92
C VAL A 174 -1.46 -31.39 -5.95
N TRP A 175 -0.50 -32.08 -5.32
CA TRP A 175 -0.80 -33.10 -4.31
C TRP A 175 -1.56 -32.51 -3.13
N GLN A 176 -1.10 -31.36 -2.63
CA GLN A 176 -1.71 -30.69 -1.48
C GLN A 176 -3.12 -30.19 -1.81
N HIS A 177 -3.33 -29.63 -3.00
CA HIS A 177 -4.65 -29.20 -3.45
C HIS A 177 -5.65 -30.37 -3.53
N ARG A 178 -5.22 -31.52 -4.08
CA ARG A 178 -6.07 -32.73 -4.18
C ARG A 178 -6.39 -33.36 -2.83
N ASN A 179 -5.48 -33.25 -1.86
CA ASN A 179 -5.61 -33.84 -0.53
C ASN A 179 -5.91 -32.80 0.57
N TYR A 180 -6.32 -31.59 0.20
CA TYR A 180 -6.32 -30.44 1.10
C TYR A 180 -7.11 -30.69 2.40
N LEU A 181 -8.31 -31.28 2.30
CA LEU A 181 -9.12 -31.60 3.48
C LEU A 181 -8.45 -32.59 4.43
N LYS A 182 -7.70 -33.57 3.89
CA LYS A 182 -6.92 -34.51 4.71
C LYS A 182 -5.77 -33.80 5.41
N VAL A 183 -5.08 -32.90 4.70
CA VAL A 183 -4.00 -32.08 5.26
C VAL A 183 -4.54 -31.17 6.36
N VAL A 184 -5.69 -30.51 6.16
CA VAL A 184 -6.35 -29.67 7.17
C VAL A 184 -6.76 -30.49 8.39
N ALA A 185 -7.43 -31.62 8.21
CA ALA A 185 -7.85 -32.46 9.34
C ALA A 185 -6.62 -32.94 10.15
N PHE A 186 -5.57 -33.38 9.45
CA PHE A 186 -4.38 -33.88 10.09
C PHE A 186 -3.53 -32.76 10.70
N MET A 187 -2.97 -31.86 9.89
CA MET A 187 -2.06 -30.81 10.36
C MET A 187 -2.79 -29.74 11.18
N GLY A 188 -4.05 -29.43 10.87
CA GLY A 188 -4.80 -28.41 11.61
C GLY A 188 -5.21 -28.87 13.01
N LEU A 189 -5.62 -30.13 13.18
CA LEU A 189 -6.28 -30.60 14.41
C LEU A 189 -5.63 -31.84 15.03
N ILE A 190 -5.42 -32.90 14.24
CA ILE A 190 -4.95 -34.18 14.78
C ILE A 190 -3.48 -34.06 15.22
N PHE A 191 -2.59 -33.55 14.39
CA PHE A 191 -1.17 -33.41 14.69
C PHE A 191 -0.90 -32.63 15.99
N PRO A 192 -1.43 -31.42 16.21
CA PRO A 192 -1.20 -30.71 17.46
C PRO A 192 -1.80 -31.43 18.68
N MET A 193 -2.92 -32.15 18.52
CA MET A 193 -3.49 -33.02 19.55
C MET A 193 -2.57 -34.20 19.87
N LEU A 194 -2.03 -34.89 18.86
CA LEU A 194 -1.12 -36.02 19.05
C LEU A 194 0.16 -35.59 19.76
N VAL A 195 0.74 -34.45 19.40
CA VAL A 195 1.96 -33.93 20.04
C VAL A 195 1.72 -33.68 21.53
N ALA A 196 0.61 -33.03 21.90
CA ALA A 196 0.30 -32.79 23.30
C ALA A 196 -0.06 -34.07 24.06
N GLY A 197 -0.86 -34.94 23.43
CA GLY A 197 -1.29 -36.21 23.99
C GLY A 197 -0.15 -37.18 24.27
N PHE A 198 0.73 -37.41 23.29
CA PHE A 198 1.89 -38.28 23.47
C PHE A 198 3.03 -37.61 24.25
N GLY A 199 3.17 -36.29 24.19
CA GLY A 199 4.24 -35.56 24.86
C GLY A 199 4.02 -35.42 26.37
N TRP A 200 2.84 -34.97 26.79
CA TRP A 200 2.54 -34.70 28.20
C TRP A 200 1.10 -35.08 28.61
N GLY A 201 0.41 -35.91 27.84
CA GLY A 201 -0.89 -36.47 28.19
C GLY A 201 -2.10 -35.54 27.95
N ASP A 202 -1.89 -34.34 27.40
CA ASP A 202 -2.96 -33.34 27.24
C ASP A 202 -3.61 -33.39 25.84
N TRP A 203 -4.32 -34.49 25.56
CA TRP A 203 -4.99 -34.70 24.28
C TRP A 203 -5.98 -33.58 23.95
N PHE A 204 -6.92 -33.32 24.86
CA PHE A 204 -8.00 -32.37 24.58
C PHE A 204 -7.51 -30.92 24.64
N GLY A 205 -6.54 -30.58 25.51
CA GLY A 205 -5.89 -29.27 25.45
C GLY A 205 -5.13 -29.05 24.15
N GLY A 206 -4.43 -30.06 23.63
CA GLY A 206 -3.80 -30.01 22.31
C GLY A 206 -4.79 -29.76 21.18
N PHE A 207 -5.96 -30.40 21.23
CA PHE A 207 -7.04 -30.20 20.25
C PHE A 207 -7.68 -28.80 20.34
N ILE A 208 -7.98 -28.31 21.55
CA ILE A 208 -8.64 -27.01 21.75
C ILE A 208 -7.67 -25.85 21.52
N TYR A 209 -6.52 -25.83 22.21
CA TYR A 209 -5.61 -24.69 22.20
C TYR A 209 -4.66 -24.68 21.01
N ALA A 210 -3.94 -25.80 20.77
CA ALA A 210 -2.98 -25.89 19.66
C ALA A 210 -3.64 -26.25 18.31
N GLY A 211 -4.85 -26.82 18.34
CA GLY A 211 -5.71 -27.03 17.17
C GLY A 211 -6.62 -25.83 16.91
N ILE A 212 -7.81 -25.82 17.50
CA ILE A 212 -8.91 -24.89 17.17
C ILE A 212 -8.54 -23.42 17.38
N LEU A 213 -8.16 -23.03 18.60
CA LEU A 213 -7.93 -21.63 18.94
C LEU A 213 -6.73 -21.07 18.18
N ARG A 214 -5.64 -21.85 18.08
CA ARG A 214 -4.47 -21.45 17.29
C ARG A 214 -4.80 -21.24 15.80
N ILE A 215 -5.62 -22.09 15.18
CA ILE A 215 -6.12 -21.85 13.80
C ILE A 215 -6.81 -20.48 13.74
N ALA A 216 -7.72 -20.20 14.68
CA ALA A 216 -8.44 -18.94 14.72
C ALA A 216 -7.49 -17.73 14.82
N PHE A 217 -6.50 -17.79 15.71
CA PHE A 217 -5.52 -16.71 15.85
C PHE A 217 -4.69 -16.48 14.58
N VAL A 218 -4.21 -17.56 13.93
CA VAL A 218 -3.47 -17.43 12.65
C VAL A 218 -4.35 -16.80 11.58
N GLN A 219 -5.60 -17.26 11.44
CA GLN A 219 -6.52 -16.69 10.47
C GLN A 219 -6.78 -15.19 10.72
N GLN A 220 -7.06 -14.79 11.96
CA GLN A 220 -7.29 -13.37 12.29
C GLN A 220 -6.04 -12.50 12.04
N ALA A 221 -4.85 -13.04 12.34
CA ALA A 221 -3.59 -12.39 12.01
C ALA A 221 -3.44 -12.21 10.48
N THR A 222 -3.64 -13.27 9.68
CA THR A 222 -3.54 -13.16 8.22
C THR A 222 -4.60 -12.21 7.65
N PHE A 223 -5.81 -12.23 8.19
CA PHE A 223 -6.89 -11.32 7.78
C PHE A 223 -6.61 -9.84 8.09
N CYS A 224 -5.72 -9.55 9.05
CA CYS A 224 -5.24 -8.19 9.29
C CYS A 224 -4.36 -7.66 8.15
N VAL A 225 -3.73 -8.53 7.36
CA VAL A 225 -2.97 -8.11 6.17
C VAL A 225 -3.94 -7.48 5.15
N ASN A 226 -5.04 -8.16 4.85
CA ASN A 226 -6.06 -7.68 3.90
C ASN A 226 -6.84 -6.45 4.41
N SER A 227 -6.90 -6.24 5.74
CA SER A 227 -7.65 -5.14 6.34
C SER A 227 -6.75 -4.03 6.88
N LEU A 228 -6.10 -4.25 8.03
CA LEU A 228 -5.28 -3.25 8.71
C LEU A 228 -4.11 -2.77 7.85
N ALA A 229 -3.46 -3.66 7.09
CA ALA A 229 -2.35 -3.27 6.23
C ALA A 229 -2.78 -2.48 4.97
N HIS A 230 -4.09 -2.36 4.73
CA HIS A 230 -4.67 -1.48 3.71
C HIS A 230 -5.36 -0.24 4.30
N TRP A 231 -5.31 -0.05 5.62
CA TRP A 231 -6.05 1.03 6.28
C TRP A 231 -5.18 1.87 7.22
N LEU A 232 -4.29 1.23 7.98
CA LEU A 232 -3.45 1.85 8.99
C LEU A 232 -1.98 1.86 8.56
N GLY A 233 -1.30 3.00 8.71
CA GLY A 233 0.14 3.15 8.46
C GLY A 233 0.49 4.15 7.36
N ASP A 234 1.75 4.10 6.96
CA ASP A 234 2.36 5.02 6.00
C ASP A 234 2.47 4.43 4.60
N GLN A 235 2.62 5.30 3.61
CA GLN A 235 2.88 4.92 2.22
C GLN A 235 4.21 5.52 1.78
N PRO A 236 5.35 4.90 2.16
CA PRO A 236 6.68 5.41 1.87
C PRO A 236 7.16 5.19 0.43
N PHE A 237 6.52 4.32 -0.37
CA PHE A 237 6.96 3.98 -1.73
C PHE A 237 5.95 4.40 -2.81
N ASP A 238 4.67 4.09 -2.63
CA ASP A 238 3.61 4.45 -3.58
C ASP A 238 2.27 4.63 -2.86
N ASP A 239 1.43 5.57 -3.30
CA ASP A 239 0.14 5.91 -2.67
C ASP A 239 -1.05 5.85 -3.65
N ARG A 240 -0.87 5.25 -4.83
CA ARG A 240 -1.94 5.05 -5.81
C ARG A 240 -3.01 4.07 -5.33
N ASN A 241 -2.60 3.09 -4.54
CA ASN A 241 -3.46 2.09 -3.90
C ASN A 241 -3.36 2.20 -2.38
N SER A 242 -4.18 1.44 -1.66
CA SER A 242 -4.34 1.44 -0.21
C SER A 242 -3.28 0.74 0.67
N PRO A 243 -2.36 -0.13 0.19
CA PRO A 243 -1.36 -0.79 1.03
C PRO A 243 -0.50 0.20 1.83
N ARG A 244 -0.22 -0.13 3.09
CA ARG A 244 0.46 0.71 4.08
C ARG A 244 1.48 -0.09 4.88
N ASP A 245 2.57 0.58 5.24
CA ASP A 245 3.57 0.08 6.18
C ASP A 245 3.19 0.46 7.61
N HIS A 246 3.09 -0.52 8.50
CA HIS A 246 2.78 -0.28 9.91
C HIS A 246 3.40 -1.33 10.84
N VAL A 247 4.16 -0.87 11.83
CA VAL A 247 4.93 -1.77 12.72
C VAL A 247 4.06 -2.69 13.57
N ILE A 248 2.93 -2.20 14.11
CA ILE A 248 2.03 -3.04 14.92
C ILE A 248 1.37 -4.10 14.04
N THR A 249 1.00 -3.71 12.82
CA THR A 249 0.46 -4.67 11.83
C THR A 249 1.52 -5.72 11.54
N ALA A 250 2.78 -5.33 11.33
CA ALA A 250 3.88 -6.27 11.10
C ALA A 250 4.12 -7.22 12.29
N LEU A 251 3.96 -6.76 13.53
CA LEU A 251 4.06 -7.63 14.72
C LEU A 251 2.93 -8.68 14.74
N ILE A 252 1.69 -8.26 14.50
CA ILE A 252 0.53 -9.16 14.46
C ILE A 252 0.67 -10.17 13.32
N THR A 253 1.14 -9.72 12.15
CA THR A 253 1.16 -10.50 10.92
C THR A 253 2.54 -11.07 10.58
N MET A 254 3.43 -11.25 11.56
CA MET A 254 4.73 -11.92 11.38
C MET A 254 5.62 -11.31 10.26
N GLY A 255 5.59 -9.99 10.13
CA GLY A 255 6.38 -9.21 9.17
C GLY A 255 5.60 -8.74 7.93
N GLU A 256 4.38 -9.25 7.71
CA GLU A 256 3.57 -8.93 6.53
C GLU A 256 2.97 -7.50 6.53
N GLY A 257 3.12 -6.75 7.62
CA GLY A 257 2.58 -5.40 7.78
C GLY A 257 3.43 -4.28 7.16
N TYR A 258 4.59 -4.58 6.57
CA TYR A 258 5.30 -3.66 5.67
C TYR A 258 4.72 -3.80 4.25
N HIS A 259 3.43 -3.51 4.15
CA HIS A 259 2.60 -3.90 3.01
C HIS A 259 2.70 -2.92 1.83
N ASN A 260 3.06 -1.66 2.09
CA ASN A 260 3.35 -0.70 1.02
C ASN A 260 4.61 -1.12 0.25
N PHE A 261 5.67 -1.50 0.98
CA PHE A 261 6.87 -2.06 0.34
C PHE A 261 6.53 -3.32 -0.45
N HIS A 262 5.78 -4.23 0.15
CA HIS A 262 5.40 -5.50 -0.46
C HIS A 262 4.61 -5.31 -1.77
N HIS A 263 3.64 -4.40 -1.81
CA HIS A 263 2.86 -4.14 -3.02
C HIS A 263 3.67 -3.46 -4.13
N GLU A 264 4.62 -2.60 -3.78
CA GLU A 264 5.49 -1.95 -4.76
C GLU A 264 6.56 -2.91 -5.31
N PHE A 265 7.10 -3.78 -4.45
CA PHE A 265 8.21 -4.69 -4.75
C PHE A 265 7.87 -6.17 -4.48
N PRO A 266 6.82 -6.73 -5.10
CA PRO A 266 6.23 -8.00 -4.69
C PRO A 266 7.15 -9.22 -4.85
N SER A 267 8.17 -9.15 -5.70
CA SER A 267 9.14 -10.24 -5.88
C SER A 267 10.34 -10.18 -4.92
N ASP A 268 10.46 -9.19 -4.04
CA ASP A 268 11.47 -9.24 -2.97
C ASP A 268 11.08 -10.35 -1.98
N TYR A 269 12.06 -11.10 -1.47
CA TYR A 269 11.78 -12.12 -0.44
C TYR A 269 11.56 -11.48 0.94
N ARG A 270 11.81 -10.17 1.09
CA ARG A 270 11.65 -9.41 2.33
C ARG A 270 10.45 -8.49 2.20
N ASN A 271 9.68 -8.36 3.27
CA ASN A 271 8.75 -7.23 3.39
C ASN A 271 9.41 -6.10 4.19
N ALA A 272 10.21 -6.46 5.20
CA ALA A 272 11.04 -5.52 5.95
C ALA A 272 12.45 -5.43 5.36
N ILE A 273 12.81 -4.31 4.75
CA ILE A 273 14.15 -4.12 4.16
C ILE A 273 15.22 -3.69 5.16
N GLN A 274 14.85 -3.05 6.27
CA GLN A 274 15.81 -2.69 7.31
C GLN A 274 16.12 -3.91 8.19
N TRP A 275 17.34 -3.98 8.71
CA TRP A 275 17.78 -5.12 9.52
C TRP A 275 17.00 -5.23 10.85
N PHE A 276 16.62 -4.10 11.44
CA PHE A 276 15.90 -4.02 12.72
C PHE A 276 14.36 -4.13 12.58
N GLN A 277 13.83 -3.99 11.35
CA GLN A 277 12.40 -4.11 11.11
C GLN A 277 11.97 -5.58 11.28
N TYR A 278 10.90 -5.79 12.04
CA TYR A 278 10.40 -7.10 12.42
C TYR A 278 9.85 -7.86 11.20
N ASP A 279 10.57 -8.89 10.79
CA ASP A 279 10.15 -9.81 9.73
C ASP A 279 10.81 -11.16 10.01
N PRO A 280 10.23 -11.98 10.91
CA PRO A 280 10.77 -13.31 11.23
C PRO A 280 10.87 -14.21 9.99
N THR A 281 9.97 -14.01 9.02
CA THR A 281 9.95 -14.76 7.75
C THR A 281 11.20 -14.49 6.91
N LYS A 282 11.64 -13.22 6.82
CA LYS A 282 12.92 -12.86 6.16
C LYS A 282 14.10 -13.58 6.80
N TRP A 283 14.17 -13.58 8.14
CA TRP A 283 15.28 -14.18 8.86
C TRP A 283 15.31 -15.69 8.68
N ILE A 284 14.15 -16.37 8.76
CA ILE A 284 14.12 -17.82 8.61
C ILE A 284 14.44 -18.27 7.17
N ILE A 285 13.96 -17.54 6.14
CA ILE A 285 14.32 -17.82 4.74
C ILE A 285 15.83 -17.62 4.53
N TRP A 286 16.40 -16.56 5.11
CA TRP A 286 17.85 -16.35 5.06
C TRP A 286 18.63 -17.49 5.73
N THR A 287 18.17 -17.97 6.89
CA THR A 287 18.78 -19.13 7.56
C THR A 287 18.69 -20.39 6.71
N TRP A 288 17.53 -20.68 6.10
CA TRP A 288 17.39 -21.80 5.17
C TRP A 288 18.31 -21.69 3.96
N LYS A 289 18.61 -20.47 3.49
CA LYS A 289 19.63 -20.26 2.46
C LYS A 289 21.01 -20.70 2.93
N GLN A 290 21.40 -20.33 4.16
CA GLN A 290 22.70 -20.74 4.71
C GLN A 290 22.79 -22.27 4.88
N LEU A 291 21.68 -22.92 5.16
CA LEU A 291 21.57 -24.38 5.28
C LEU A 291 21.42 -25.11 3.93
N GLY A 292 21.37 -24.39 2.80
CA GLY A 292 21.16 -24.99 1.47
C GLY A 292 19.73 -25.50 1.22
N LEU A 293 18.75 -25.14 2.05
CA LEU A 293 17.35 -25.51 1.90
C LEU A 293 16.57 -24.52 1.01
N ALA A 294 17.01 -23.27 0.96
CA ALA A 294 16.48 -22.22 0.09
C ALA A 294 17.60 -21.64 -0.81
N TYR A 295 17.25 -21.17 -2.00
CA TYR A 295 18.19 -20.60 -2.97
C TYR A 295 17.47 -19.57 -3.86
N ASP A 296 18.22 -18.84 -4.69
CA ASP A 296 17.68 -17.80 -5.58
C ASP A 296 16.82 -16.72 -4.89
N LEU A 297 17.20 -16.32 -3.67
CA LEU A 297 16.50 -15.25 -2.93
C LEU A 297 16.58 -13.93 -3.73
N LYS A 298 15.43 -13.47 -4.20
CA LYS A 298 15.27 -12.25 -4.98
C LYS A 298 15.24 -11.03 -4.08
N GLN A 299 16.06 -10.03 -4.42
CA GLN A 299 16.06 -8.73 -3.76
C GLN A 299 16.03 -7.65 -4.83
N PHE A 300 15.23 -6.61 -4.61
CA PHE A 300 15.30 -5.42 -5.47
C PHE A 300 16.60 -4.66 -5.23
N ARG A 301 17.12 -4.05 -6.30
CA ARG A 301 18.31 -3.20 -6.21
C ARG A 301 18.00 -2.01 -5.30
N HIS A 302 18.91 -1.72 -4.38
CA HIS A 302 18.75 -0.63 -3.42
C HIS A 302 18.40 0.71 -4.10
N ASN A 303 19.03 1.01 -5.24
CA ASN A 303 18.75 2.21 -6.01
C ASN A 303 17.28 2.35 -6.45
N GLU A 304 16.61 1.25 -6.83
CA GLU A 304 15.19 1.32 -7.25
C GLU A 304 14.26 1.54 -6.05
N ILE A 305 14.61 0.95 -4.90
CA ILE A 305 13.89 1.16 -3.63
C ILE A 305 14.03 2.63 -3.18
N GLU A 306 15.24 3.18 -3.20
CA GLU A 306 15.48 4.58 -2.81
C GLU A 306 14.88 5.57 -3.79
N LYS A 307 14.86 5.26 -5.10
CA LYS A 307 14.09 6.04 -6.07
C LYS A 307 12.63 6.13 -5.63
N GLY A 308 11.95 4.99 -5.39
CA GLY A 308 10.56 4.99 -4.94
C GLY A 308 10.33 5.88 -3.70
N ARG A 309 11.20 5.72 -2.69
CA ARG A 309 11.12 6.52 -1.45
C ARG A 309 11.31 8.01 -1.68
N VAL A 310 12.33 8.41 -2.43
CA VAL A 310 12.61 9.83 -2.73
C VAL A 310 11.49 10.43 -3.57
N GLN A 311 10.96 9.70 -4.55
CA GLN A 311 9.82 10.17 -5.34
C GLN A 311 8.59 10.44 -4.48
N GLN A 312 8.29 9.55 -3.54
CA GLN A 312 7.16 9.70 -2.64
C GLN A 312 7.35 10.81 -1.59
N LEU A 313 8.58 10.98 -1.08
CA LEU A 313 8.93 12.13 -0.25
C LEU A 313 8.80 13.45 -1.01
N GLN A 314 9.28 13.52 -2.25
CA GLN A 314 9.15 14.70 -3.10
C GLN A 314 7.68 15.06 -3.30
N LYS A 315 6.83 14.08 -3.60
CA LYS A 315 5.38 14.29 -3.72
C LYS A 315 4.77 14.90 -2.45
N LYS A 316 5.12 14.37 -1.27
CA LYS A 316 4.66 14.92 0.03
C LYS A 316 5.19 16.33 0.28
N ILE A 317 6.43 16.61 -0.09
CA ILE A 317 7.05 17.94 0.00
C ILE A 317 6.29 18.92 -0.91
N ASP A 318 6.01 18.55 -2.15
CA ASP A 318 5.30 19.40 -3.11
C ASP A 318 3.87 19.69 -2.65
N GLN A 319 3.15 18.69 -2.11
CA GLN A 319 1.83 18.88 -1.49
C GLN A 319 1.87 19.83 -0.29
N ARG A 320 2.90 19.75 0.54
CA ARG A 320 3.08 20.68 1.67
C ARG A 320 3.44 22.07 1.18
N ARG A 321 4.33 22.18 0.18
CA ARG A 321 4.76 23.42 -0.45
C ARG A 321 3.57 24.18 -1.04
N ALA A 322 2.64 23.49 -1.70
CA ALA A 322 1.45 24.09 -2.29
C ALA A 322 0.48 24.73 -1.27
N LYS A 323 0.58 24.40 0.01
CA LYS A 323 -0.26 24.96 1.09
C LYS A 323 0.37 26.17 1.80
N LEU A 324 1.63 26.46 1.52
CA LEU A 324 2.34 27.58 2.13
C LEU A 324 2.13 28.84 1.30
N ASP A 325 2.00 29.98 1.97
CA ASP A 325 2.03 31.28 1.31
C ASP A 325 3.48 31.59 0.90
N TRP A 326 3.72 31.62 -0.40
CA TRP A 326 4.99 32.02 -0.97
C TRP A 326 4.97 33.46 -1.46
N GLY A 327 3.85 34.19 -1.34
CA GLY A 327 3.63 35.48 -2.00
C GLY A 327 3.34 35.37 -3.49
N ILE A 328 3.15 36.53 -4.14
CA ILE A 328 2.78 36.61 -5.55
C ILE A 328 3.93 36.07 -6.43
N PRO A 329 3.68 35.13 -7.35
CA PRO A 329 4.67 34.63 -8.31
C PRO A 329 5.32 35.77 -9.11
N LEU A 330 6.62 35.65 -9.40
CA LEU A 330 7.39 36.76 -10.02
C LEU A 330 6.88 37.13 -11.41
N ASP A 331 6.32 36.17 -12.15
CA ASP A 331 5.73 36.34 -13.48
C ASP A 331 4.35 37.01 -13.46
N GLN A 332 3.71 37.06 -12.29
CA GLN A 332 2.43 37.73 -12.07
C GLN A 332 2.59 39.13 -11.49
N LEU A 333 3.81 39.51 -11.09
CA LEU A 333 4.08 40.84 -10.57
C LEU A 333 4.02 41.89 -11.69
N PRO A 334 3.42 43.07 -11.44
CA PRO A 334 3.44 44.16 -12.40
C PRO A 334 4.87 44.69 -12.57
N VAL A 335 5.19 45.06 -13.81
CA VAL A 335 6.40 45.82 -14.11
C VAL A 335 6.19 47.26 -13.65
N MET A 336 7.19 47.81 -12.97
CA MET A 336 7.21 49.16 -12.42
C MET A 336 8.43 49.91 -12.97
N GLU A 337 8.23 51.15 -13.43
CA GLU A 337 9.37 52.02 -13.73
C GLU A 337 10.08 52.44 -12.44
N TRP A 338 11.38 52.73 -12.54
CA TRP A 338 12.16 53.18 -11.38
C TRP A 338 11.59 54.47 -10.78
N ASP A 339 11.19 55.41 -11.64
CA ASP A 339 10.64 56.70 -11.19
C ASP A 339 9.30 56.52 -10.48
N ASP A 340 8.41 55.66 -11.01
CA ASP A 340 7.14 55.31 -10.37
C ASP A 340 7.33 54.66 -8.99
N TYR A 341 8.34 53.79 -8.87
CA TYR A 341 8.72 53.16 -7.60
C TYR A 341 9.17 54.21 -6.58
N VAL A 342 10.06 55.11 -6.97
CA VAL A 342 10.61 56.16 -6.10
C VAL A 342 9.51 57.13 -5.67
N ASP A 343 8.62 57.52 -6.58
CA ASP A 343 7.53 58.45 -6.30
C ASP A 343 6.48 57.84 -5.37
N GLN A 344 6.13 56.56 -5.55
CA GLN A 344 5.26 55.86 -4.61
C GLN A 344 5.88 55.74 -3.21
N ALA A 345 7.19 55.52 -3.12
CA ALA A 345 7.90 55.48 -1.84
C ALA A 345 7.89 56.85 -1.13
N LYS A 346 8.09 57.95 -1.86
CA LYS A 346 7.99 59.32 -1.34
C LYS A 346 6.58 59.68 -0.86
N ASN A 347 5.56 59.12 -1.50
CA ASN A 347 4.15 59.33 -1.16
C ASN A 347 3.67 58.47 0.03
N GLY A 348 4.59 57.94 0.85
CA GLY A 348 4.28 57.34 2.14
C GLY A 348 4.18 55.81 2.14
N ARG A 349 4.37 55.14 1.00
CA ARG A 349 4.49 53.67 0.97
C ARG A 349 5.90 53.24 1.36
N GLY A 350 6.01 52.25 2.23
CA GLY A 350 7.28 51.61 2.60
C GLY A 350 7.78 50.66 1.51
N LEU A 351 8.10 51.17 0.31
CA LEU A 351 8.58 50.34 -0.78
C LEU A 351 10.10 50.17 -0.75
N MET A 352 10.58 48.95 -1.01
CA MET A 352 11.99 48.62 -1.07
C MET A 352 12.29 47.66 -2.24
N ALA A 353 13.28 48.01 -3.06
CA ALA A 353 13.75 47.16 -4.14
C ALA A 353 14.88 46.24 -3.63
N ILE A 354 14.72 44.93 -3.80
CA ILE A 354 15.73 43.91 -3.47
C ILE A 354 15.81 42.94 -4.64
N ALA A 355 17.00 42.81 -5.23
CA ALA A 355 17.28 42.02 -6.43
C ALA A 355 16.28 42.31 -7.56
N GLY A 356 15.99 43.58 -7.81
CA GLY A 356 15.07 44.01 -8.87
C GLY A 356 13.58 43.76 -8.60
N VAL A 357 13.22 43.20 -7.44
CA VAL A 357 11.82 42.99 -7.01
C VAL A 357 11.45 44.05 -5.97
N VAL A 358 10.29 44.68 -6.15
CA VAL A 358 9.73 45.69 -5.25
C VAL A 358 8.90 44.99 -4.18
N HIS A 359 9.21 45.31 -2.92
CA HIS A 359 8.50 44.79 -1.75
C HIS A 359 7.84 45.95 -1.01
N ASP A 360 6.59 45.75 -0.57
CA ASP A 360 5.89 46.67 0.31
C ASP A 360 6.06 46.22 1.76
N VAL A 361 6.97 46.89 2.47
CA VAL A 361 7.30 46.61 3.87
C VAL A 361 6.59 47.58 4.82
N THR A 362 5.62 48.37 4.36
CA THR A 362 4.95 49.43 5.15
C THR A 362 4.52 48.93 6.53
N ASP A 363 3.79 47.82 6.57
CA ASP A 363 3.29 47.24 7.82
C ASP A 363 4.37 46.55 8.66
N PHE A 364 5.45 46.10 8.01
CA PHE A 364 6.54 45.36 8.65
C PHE A 364 7.61 46.24 9.29
N ILE A 365 7.71 47.53 8.93
CA ILE A 365 8.72 48.46 9.45
C ILE A 365 8.80 48.44 10.98
N LYS A 366 7.65 48.38 11.66
CA LYS A 366 7.57 48.39 13.12
C LYS A 366 8.03 47.09 13.77
N ASP A 367 7.98 45.99 13.05
CA ASP A 367 8.27 44.64 13.51
C ASP A 367 9.66 44.15 13.06
N HIS A 368 10.38 44.96 12.26
CA HIS A 368 11.71 44.64 11.77
C HIS A 368 12.72 44.46 12.94
N PRO A 369 13.34 43.28 13.11
CA PRO A 369 14.22 43.00 14.26
C PRO A 369 15.47 43.89 14.34
N GLY A 370 15.97 44.36 13.18
CA GLY A 370 17.09 45.32 13.13
C GLY A 370 16.70 46.75 13.49
N GLY A 371 15.44 47.00 13.86
CA GLY A 371 14.91 48.30 14.23
C GLY A 371 14.41 49.14 13.04
N LYS A 372 13.53 50.09 13.35
CA LYS A 372 12.87 50.99 12.37
C LYS A 372 13.87 51.83 11.57
N ALA A 373 14.92 52.33 12.23
CA ALA A 373 15.91 53.19 11.58
C ALA A 373 16.65 52.47 10.43
N MET A 374 16.97 51.18 10.62
CA MET A 374 17.72 50.40 9.64
C MET A 374 16.88 50.08 8.41
N ILE A 375 15.61 49.69 8.58
CA ILE A 375 14.72 49.40 7.45
C ILE A 375 14.32 50.69 6.71
N ASN A 376 14.09 51.79 7.43
CA ASN A 376 13.78 53.09 6.82
C ASN A 376 14.91 53.62 5.93
N ALA A 377 16.17 53.27 6.21
CA ALA A 377 17.31 53.70 5.39
C ALA A 377 17.28 53.15 3.95
N GLY A 378 16.57 52.03 3.73
CA GLY A 378 16.43 51.38 2.43
C GLY A 378 15.15 51.74 1.66
N ILE A 379 14.21 52.48 2.25
CA ILE A 379 12.95 52.85 1.58
C ILE A 379 13.23 53.73 0.36
N GLY A 380 12.60 53.41 -0.77
CA GLY A 380 12.77 54.11 -2.04
C GLY A 380 14.14 53.90 -2.71
N LYS A 381 14.94 52.92 -2.26
CA LYS A 381 16.26 52.60 -2.79
C LYS A 381 16.37 51.15 -3.23
N ASP A 382 17.44 50.82 -3.95
CA ASP A 382 17.89 49.43 -4.09
C ASP A 382 18.64 49.02 -2.81
N ALA A 383 17.98 48.19 -2.00
CA ALA A 383 18.50 47.67 -0.74
C ALA A 383 19.13 46.28 -0.91
N THR A 384 19.41 45.81 -2.14
CA THR A 384 19.99 44.48 -2.39
C THR A 384 21.27 44.26 -1.60
N ALA A 385 22.19 45.23 -1.61
CA ALA A 385 23.44 45.14 -0.87
C ALA A 385 23.22 45.21 0.65
N MET A 386 22.19 45.92 1.11
CA MET A 386 21.84 45.99 2.53
C MET A 386 21.21 44.69 3.04
N PHE A 387 20.49 43.98 2.16
CA PHE A 387 19.79 42.75 2.49
C PHE A 387 20.69 41.51 2.33
N ASN A 388 21.49 41.45 1.27
CA ASN A 388 22.31 40.29 0.87
C ASN A 388 23.83 40.48 1.03
N GLY A 389 24.30 41.62 1.57
CA GLY A 389 25.73 41.97 1.49
C GLY A 389 26.29 42.85 2.62
N GLY A 390 27.61 43.05 2.56
CA GLY A 390 28.37 43.81 3.55
C GLY A 390 28.51 43.07 4.89
N VAL A 391 27.92 43.61 5.95
CA VAL A 391 27.94 43.05 7.31
C VAL A 391 26.74 42.11 7.56
N TYR A 392 25.69 42.20 6.73
CA TYR A 392 24.41 41.52 6.97
C TYR A 392 24.11 40.48 5.91
N ASN A 393 23.83 39.26 6.36
CA ASN A 393 23.34 38.16 5.53
C ASN A 393 22.03 37.66 6.16
N HIS A 394 20.90 38.07 5.60
CA HIS A 394 19.59 37.77 6.18
C HIS A 394 19.32 36.26 6.20
N SER A 395 18.63 35.80 7.25
CA SER A 395 18.34 34.38 7.43
C SER A 395 17.32 33.88 6.41
N ASN A 396 17.25 32.57 6.18
CA ASN A 396 16.21 31.95 5.34
C ASN A 396 14.79 32.36 5.77
N ALA A 397 14.56 32.56 7.08
CA ALA A 397 13.28 33.04 7.58
C ALA A 397 12.94 34.46 7.10
N ALA A 398 13.93 35.36 7.07
CA ALA A 398 13.76 36.71 6.54
C ALA A 398 13.53 36.71 5.02
N HIS A 399 14.20 35.83 4.26
CA HIS A 399 13.93 35.65 2.83
C HIS A 399 12.51 35.13 2.57
N ASN A 400 12.04 34.14 3.35
CA ASN A 400 10.68 33.62 3.24
C ASN A 400 9.64 34.71 3.55
N LEU A 401 9.85 35.49 4.60
CA LEU A 401 8.96 36.60 4.96
C LEU A 401 8.96 37.70 3.89
N LEU A 402 10.12 38.08 3.38
CA LEU A 402 10.23 39.09 2.32
C LEU A 402 9.44 38.65 1.07
N SER A 403 9.43 37.35 0.75
CA SER A 403 8.71 36.84 -0.41
C SER A 403 7.19 37.08 -0.37
N THR A 404 6.58 37.23 0.81
CA THR A 404 5.14 37.52 0.92
C THR A 404 4.82 39.00 0.73
N MET A 405 5.83 39.87 0.72
CA MET A 405 5.69 41.34 0.61
C MET A 405 5.87 41.85 -0.82
N ARG A 406 5.97 40.98 -1.82
CA ARG A 406 6.23 41.36 -3.23
C ARG A 406 5.04 42.08 -3.85
N VAL A 407 5.31 43.22 -4.50
CA VAL A 407 4.27 44.06 -5.16
C VAL A 407 4.61 44.46 -6.59
N GLY A 408 5.85 44.28 -7.06
CA GLY A 408 6.23 44.60 -8.44
C GLY A 408 7.66 44.18 -8.79
N VAL A 409 8.04 44.40 -10.04
CA VAL A 409 9.39 44.18 -10.57
C VAL A 409 9.86 45.45 -11.25
N ILE A 410 11.08 45.89 -10.98
CA ILE A 410 11.66 47.08 -11.62
C ILE A 410 12.02 46.78 -13.08
N ARG A 411 11.60 47.66 -14.00
CA ARG A 411 11.98 47.55 -15.42
C ARG A 411 13.49 47.51 -15.59
N GLY A 412 14.01 46.52 -16.31
CA GLY A 412 15.44 46.33 -16.53
C GLY A 412 16.23 45.82 -15.31
N GLY A 413 15.60 45.64 -14.14
CA GLY A 413 16.27 45.19 -12.92
C GLY A 413 16.44 43.67 -12.82
N CYS A 414 15.43 42.90 -13.24
CA CYS A 414 15.45 41.42 -13.24
C CYS A 414 14.47 40.75 -14.20
N GLU A 415 13.73 41.50 -15.03
CA GLU A 415 12.65 40.96 -15.89
C GLU A 415 13.15 39.81 -16.77
N VAL A 416 14.29 39.94 -17.44
CA VAL A 416 14.82 38.88 -18.30
C VAL A 416 15.13 37.60 -17.51
N GLU A 417 15.66 37.71 -16.29
CA GLU A 417 15.92 36.54 -15.45
C GLU A 417 14.64 35.95 -14.84
N ILE A 418 13.65 36.78 -14.54
CA ILE A 418 12.31 36.37 -14.10
C ILE A 418 11.61 35.61 -15.23
N TRP A 419 11.64 36.12 -16.46
CA TRP A 419 11.06 35.44 -17.61
C TRP A 419 11.82 34.15 -17.93
N LYS A 420 13.15 34.11 -17.78
CA LYS A 420 13.94 32.87 -17.89
C LYS A 420 13.66 31.87 -16.75
N ARG A 421 13.31 32.31 -15.55
CA ARG A 421 12.93 31.44 -14.42
C ARG A 421 11.49 30.95 -14.57
N ALA A 422 10.57 31.84 -14.89
CA ALA A 422 9.17 31.51 -15.21
C ALA A 422 9.08 30.58 -16.42
N GLN A 423 9.86 30.77 -17.49
CA GLN A 423 9.94 29.80 -18.60
C GLN A 423 10.58 28.46 -18.18
N ARG A 424 11.46 28.45 -17.18
CA ARG A 424 11.99 27.21 -16.57
C ARG A 424 10.97 26.51 -15.66
N GLU A 425 10.05 27.27 -15.08
CA GLU A 425 8.97 26.77 -14.21
C GLU A 425 7.69 26.40 -15.01
N ASN A 426 7.45 27.02 -16.19
CA ASN A 426 6.25 26.86 -17.02
C ASN A 426 6.44 26.06 -18.33
N LYS A 427 7.65 25.59 -18.69
CA LYS A 427 7.82 24.69 -19.85
C LYS A 427 8.18 23.29 -19.39
N ASP A 428 7.50 22.31 -20.00
CA ASP A 428 7.66 20.85 -19.88
C ASP A 428 9.06 20.31 -20.29
N VAL A 429 10.15 21.01 -19.98
CA VAL A 429 11.52 20.53 -20.13
C VAL A 429 12.25 20.71 -18.80
N GLU A 430 11.88 19.84 -17.87
CA GLU A 430 12.41 19.76 -16.50
C GLU A 430 13.89 19.34 -16.46
N LEU A 431 14.80 20.31 -16.52
CA LEU A 431 16.22 20.12 -16.17
C LEU A 431 16.49 20.83 -14.85
N PHE A 432 16.09 20.22 -13.74
CA PHE A 432 16.50 20.68 -12.42
C PHE A 432 17.99 20.40 -12.23
N ARG A 433 18.75 21.34 -11.68
CA ARG A 433 20.14 21.12 -11.25
C ARG A 433 20.26 21.42 -9.76
N ASP A 434 21.10 20.70 -9.04
CA ASP A 434 21.42 20.99 -7.64
C ASP A 434 22.35 22.21 -7.51
N GLU A 435 22.67 22.60 -6.27
CA GLU A 435 23.59 23.71 -5.96
C GLU A 435 25.01 23.52 -6.53
N ASN A 436 25.37 22.29 -6.90
CA ASN A 436 26.64 21.91 -7.52
C ASN A 436 26.51 21.77 -9.06
N GLY A 437 25.36 22.12 -9.64
CA GLY A 437 25.11 22.07 -11.08
C GLY A 437 24.83 20.66 -11.62
N GLN A 438 24.67 19.64 -10.76
CA GLN A 438 24.34 18.27 -11.18
C GLN A 438 22.87 18.14 -11.54
N ARG A 439 22.56 17.37 -12.58
CA ARG A 439 21.19 17.18 -13.06
C ARG A 439 20.36 16.37 -12.06
N ILE A 440 19.25 16.94 -11.62
CA ILE A 440 18.19 16.32 -10.84
C ILE A 440 17.14 15.77 -11.80
N ILE A 441 16.85 14.48 -11.68
CA ILE A 441 15.79 13.80 -12.45
C ILE A 441 14.57 13.65 -11.53
N ARG A 442 13.50 14.40 -11.80
CA ARG A 442 12.24 14.25 -11.07
C ARG A 442 11.42 13.08 -11.59
N ALA A 443 10.67 12.47 -10.66
CA ALA A 443 9.83 11.28 -10.88
C ALA A 443 8.85 11.41 -12.06
N GLY A 444 8.32 12.61 -12.28
CA GLY A 444 7.24 12.90 -13.24
C GLY A 444 7.69 12.94 -14.70
N ASN A 445 9.00 13.04 -14.97
CA ASN A 445 9.52 13.21 -16.34
C ASN A 445 9.89 11.91 -17.02
N GLN A 446 9.67 10.77 -16.38
CA GLN A 446 9.92 9.50 -17.01
C GLN A 446 8.81 9.26 -18.03
N VAL A 447 9.17 9.13 -19.31
CA VAL A 447 8.22 8.92 -20.43
C VAL A 447 7.29 7.71 -20.19
N THR A 448 7.73 6.76 -19.37
CA THR A 448 6.96 5.57 -18.99
C THR A 448 6.01 5.78 -17.81
N LYS A 449 6.08 6.91 -17.09
CA LYS A 449 5.24 7.21 -15.93
C LYS A 449 4.05 8.04 -16.37
N VAL A 450 2.90 7.39 -16.54
CA VAL A 450 1.64 8.07 -16.88
C VAL A 450 0.99 8.61 -15.60
N PRO A 451 0.59 9.90 -15.53
CA PRO A 451 0.01 10.52 -14.34
C PRO A 451 -1.32 9.88 -13.89
N GLU A 452 -2.09 9.37 -14.85
CA GLU A 452 -3.36 8.70 -14.62
C GLU A 452 -3.41 7.39 -15.43
N ALA A 453 -4.03 6.36 -14.87
CA ALA A 453 -4.25 5.13 -15.60
C ALA A 453 -5.20 5.41 -16.78
N ILE A 454 -4.69 5.31 -18.01
CA ILE A 454 -5.53 5.37 -19.20
C ILE A 454 -6.47 4.16 -19.12
N SER A 455 -7.78 4.42 -19.10
CA SER A 455 -8.78 3.35 -19.17
C SER A 455 -8.62 2.61 -20.49
N THR A 456 -7.96 1.45 -20.47
CA THR A 456 -7.88 0.59 -21.64
C THR A 456 -9.25 -0.09 -21.82
N ALA A 457 -9.72 -0.17 -23.07
CA ALA A 457 -11.06 -0.65 -23.43
C ALA A 457 -11.39 -2.11 -23.01
N GLY A 458 -10.49 -2.81 -22.32
CA GLY A 458 -10.69 -4.15 -21.77
C GLY A 458 -10.85 -4.22 -20.24
N ALA A 459 -10.89 -3.09 -19.54
CA ALA A 459 -11.00 -3.06 -18.07
C ALA A 459 -12.44 -3.11 -17.52
N ALA A 460 -13.46 -3.13 -18.37
CA ALA A 460 -14.85 -3.37 -17.97
C ALA A 460 -15.08 -4.79 -17.42
#